data_AF-A0A3D4CRY8-F1
#
_entry.id   AF-A0A3D4CRY8-F1
#
_cell.length_a   1.000
_cell.length_b   1.000
_cell.length_c   1.000
_cell.angle_alpha   90.00
_cell.angle_beta   90.00
_cell.angle_gamma   90.00
#
_symmetry.space_group_name_H-M   'P 1'
#
loop_
_entity.id
_entity.type
_entity.pdbx_description
1 polymer ?
#
loop_
_entity_poly.entity_id
_entity_poly.type
_entity_poly.pdbx_seq_one_letter_code
_entity_poly.pdbx_strand_id
1 'polypeptide(L)'
;HHDNPGEMAIRTKTHKLIYFYGADYEGKNQTPPAWELYDLSTDPSELHNVYDHPAYFKVREELKKQLALLRRDIGDDGSHYPACEKV
;
A
#
# COMPACT_ATOMS: atom_id res chain seq x y z
N HIS A 1 -1.34 23.77 -4.57
CA HIS A 1 -1.92 22.47 -4.17
C HIS A 1 -1.01 21.39 -4.74
N HIS A 2 -0.62 20.39 -3.97
CA HIS A 2 0.25 19.31 -4.44
C HIS A 2 -0.64 18.09 -4.71
N ASP A 3 -0.89 17.79 -5.98
CA ASP A 3 -1.79 16.70 -6.42
C ASP A 3 -1.06 15.35 -6.43
N ASN A 4 -0.31 15.07 -5.36
CA ASN A 4 0.38 13.79 -5.22
C ASN A 4 -0.66 12.73 -4.80
N PRO A 5 -0.71 11.58 -5.50
CA PRO A 5 -1.50 10.44 -5.07
C PRO A 5 -1.14 10.05 -3.63
N GLY A 6 -2.15 9.79 -2.81
CA GLY A 6 -1.89 9.29 -1.47
C GLY A 6 -1.41 7.85 -1.48
N GLU A 7 -1.00 7.39 -0.31
CA GLU A 7 -0.54 6.03 -0.06
C GLU A 7 -1.21 5.46 1.18
N MET A 8 -1.36 4.14 1.20
CA MET A 8 -1.73 3.37 2.37
C MET A 8 -0.63 2.36 2.65
N ALA A 9 -0.21 2.22 3.90
CA ALA A 9 0.88 1.33 4.24
C ALA A 9 0.62 0.55 5.53
N ILE A 10 1.17 -0.67 5.59
CA ILE A 10 1.33 -1.43 6.83
C ILE A 10 2.82 -1.62 7.10
N ARG A 11 3.25 -1.31 8.32
CA ARG A 11 4.63 -1.50 8.77
C ARG A 11 4.67 -2.42 9.98
N THR A 12 5.38 -3.52 9.82
CA THR A 12 5.76 -4.42 10.92
C THR A 12 7.16 -4.09 11.41
N LYS A 13 7.69 -4.85 12.37
CA LYS A 13 9.08 -4.69 12.82
C LYS A 13 10.11 -4.98 11.72
N THR A 14 9.79 -5.88 10.79
CA THR A 14 10.74 -6.41 9.81
C THR A 14 10.39 -6.07 8.37
N HIS A 15 9.15 -5.67 8.07
CA HIS A 15 8.72 -5.39 6.70
C HIS A 15 7.76 -4.21 6.63
N LYS A 16 7.78 -3.49 5.53
CA LYS A 16 6.80 -2.46 5.18
C LYS A 16 6.22 -2.75 3.80
N LEU A 17 4.89 -2.74 3.70
CA LEU A 17 4.15 -2.85 2.45
C LEU A 17 3.41 -1.53 2.21
N ILE A 18 3.57 -0.95 1.02
CA ILE A 18 2.95 0.31 0.61
C ILE A 18 2.07 0.06 -0.61
N TYR A 19 0.88 0.65 -0.60
CA TYR A 19 -0.05 0.71 -1.71
C TYR A 19 -0.25 2.15 -2.14
N PHE A 20 0.14 2.45 -3.37
CA PHE A 20 -0.12 3.71 -4.04
C PHE A 20 -1.37 3.54 -4.88
N TYR A 21 -2.48 4.14 -4.44
CA TYR A 21 -3.77 4.01 -5.13
C TYR A 21 -3.91 4.96 -6.33
N GLY A 22 -2.92 5.83 -6.56
CA GLY A 22 -2.76 6.49 -7.86
C GLY A 22 -3.85 7.50 -8.22
N ALA A 23 -4.53 8.12 -7.26
CA ALA A 23 -5.51 9.17 -7.52
C ALA A 23 -5.49 10.25 -6.43
N ASP A 24 -6.11 11.40 -6.71
CA ASP A 24 -6.44 12.37 -5.65
C ASP A 24 -7.69 11.93 -4.85
N TYR A 25 -8.05 12.70 -3.82
CA TYR A 25 -9.20 12.37 -2.95
C TYR A 25 -10.57 12.44 -3.64
N GLU A 26 -10.66 13.04 -4.82
CA GLU A 26 -11.87 13.04 -5.66
C GLU A 26 -11.86 11.89 -6.68
N GLY A 27 -10.80 11.06 -6.69
CA GLY A 27 -10.61 9.96 -7.65
C GLY A 27 -10.15 10.41 -9.04
N LYS A 28 -9.67 11.65 -9.19
CA LYS A 28 -9.15 12.20 -10.45
C LYS A 28 -7.63 12.04 -10.52
N ASN A 29 -7.04 12.49 -11.63
CA ASN A 29 -5.59 12.44 -11.89
C ASN A 29 -4.99 11.02 -11.77
N GLN A 30 -5.70 10.04 -12.33
CA GLN A 30 -5.36 8.64 -12.18
C GLN A 30 -4.01 8.29 -12.80
N THR A 31 -3.17 7.65 -12.00
CA THR A 31 -1.98 6.90 -12.40
C THR A 31 -2.22 5.42 -12.12
N PRO A 32 -1.52 4.50 -12.81
CA PRO A 32 -1.61 3.08 -12.48
C PRO A 32 -1.34 2.85 -10.99
N PRO A 33 -2.14 2.02 -10.30
CA PRO A 33 -1.87 1.67 -8.91
C PRO A 33 -0.54 0.90 -8.82
N ALA A 34 0.20 1.12 -7.74
CA ALA A 34 1.50 0.49 -7.54
C ALA A 34 1.62 -0.08 -6.12
N TRP A 35 2.47 -1.09 -5.99
CA TRP A 35 2.81 -1.70 -4.72
C TRP A 35 4.32 -1.74 -4.52
N GLU A 36 4.73 -1.50 -3.29
CA GLU A 36 6.13 -1.64 -2.87
C GLU A 36 6.21 -2.47 -1.59
N LEU A 37 7.25 -3.28 -1.48
CA LEU A 37 7.55 -4.07 -0.30
C LEU A 37 9.03 -3.92 0.04
N TYR A 38 9.32 -3.63 1.31
CA TYR A 38 10.68 -3.48 1.83
C TYR A 38 10.89 -4.45 3.00
N ASP A 39 12.02 -5.15 3.00
CA ASP A 39 12.53 -5.88 4.15
C ASP A 39 13.42 -4.96 4.99
N LEU A 40 12.86 -4.44 6.08
CA LEU A 40 13.53 -3.50 6.99
C LEU A 40 14.65 -4.14 7.80
N SER A 41 14.71 -5.47 7.83
CA SER A 41 15.77 -6.21 8.53
C SER A 41 17.09 -6.14 7.77
N THR A 42 17.01 -6.12 6.44
CA THR A 42 18.16 -6.10 5.53
C THR A 42 18.34 -4.75 4.83
N ASP A 43 17.25 -4.00 4.66
CA ASP A 43 17.17 -2.70 4.01
C ASP A 43 16.39 -1.69 4.88
N PRO A 44 16.97 -1.24 6.02
CA PRO A 44 16.31 -0.28 6.92
C PRO A 44 16.10 1.10 6.31
N SER A 45 16.76 1.40 5.19
CA SER A 45 16.65 2.66 4.46
C SER A 45 15.64 2.62 3.30
N GLU A 46 14.94 1.49 3.10
CA GLU A 46 13.85 1.35 2.13
C GLU A 46 14.28 1.70 0.68
N LEU A 47 15.48 1.27 0.28
CA LEU A 47 16.07 1.59 -1.02
C LEU A 47 15.77 0.55 -2.10
N HIS A 48 15.40 -0.68 -1.71
CA HIS A 48 15.23 -1.82 -2.61
C HIS A 48 13.81 -2.38 -2.49
N ASN A 49 12.97 -2.05 -3.49
CA ASN A 49 11.65 -2.65 -3.59
C ASN A 49 11.76 -4.14 -3.97
N VAL A 50 11.30 -5.02 -3.08
CA VAL A 50 11.31 -6.48 -3.25
C VAL A 50 9.93 -7.07 -3.55
N TYR A 51 8.93 -6.25 -3.91
CA TYR A 51 7.54 -6.69 -4.08
C TYR A 51 7.36 -7.87 -5.06
N ASP A 52 8.08 -7.84 -6.19
CA ASP A 52 8.02 -8.89 -7.21
C ASP A 52 9.01 -10.05 -6.98
N HIS A 53 9.86 -9.95 -5.95
CA HIS A 53 10.86 -10.97 -5.70
C HIS A 53 10.19 -12.24 -5.11
N PRO A 54 10.31 -13.43 -5.74
CA PRO A 54 9.55 -14.62 -5.37
C PRO A 54 9.69 -15.07 -3.91
N ALA A 55 10.87 -14.84 -3.30
CA ALA A 55 11.12 -15.18 -1.90
C ALA A 55 10.17 -14.47 -0.92
N TYR A 56 9.66 -13.28 -1.28
CA TYR A 56 8.79 -12.47 -0.44
C TYR A 56 7.30 -12.70 -0.70
N PHE A 57 6.93 -13.62 -1.61
CA PHE A 57 5.53 -13.90 -1.96
C PHE A 57 4.64 -14.11 -0.73
N LYS A 58 5.05 -14.98 0.20
CA LYS A 58 4.25 -15.28 1.39
C LYS A 58 4.08 -14.07 2.31
N VAL A 59 5.15 -13.29 2.50
CA VAL A 59 5.13 -12.08 3.34
C VAL A 59 4.21 -11.03 2.72
N ARG A 60 4.31 -10.84 1.39
CA ARG A 60 3.44 -9.93 0.65
C ARG A 60 1.96 -10.26 0.83
N GLU A 61 1.56 -11.51 0.59
CA GLU A 61 0.15 -11.91 0.69
C GLU A 61 -0.38 -11.75 2.13
N GLU A 62 0.42 -12.10 3.13
CA GLU A 62 0.04 -11.95 4.54
C GLU A 62 -0.11 -10.47 4.93
N LEU A 63 0.81 -9.61 4.51
CA LEU A 63 0.71 -8.16 4.78
C LEU A 63 -0.48 -7.52 4.06
N LYS A 64 -0.79 -7.93 2.82
CA LYS A 64 -2.00 -7.47 2.11
C LYS A 64 -3.27 -7.85 2.88
N LYS A 65 -3.33 -9.08 3.40
CA LYS A 65 -4.46 -9.55 4.22
C LYS A 65 -4.57 -8.74 5.52
N GLN A 66 -3.46 -8.51 6.22
CA GLN A 66 -3.46 -7.70 7.45
C GLN A 66 -3.88 -6.26 7.20
N LEU A 67 -3.39 -5.64 6.12
CA LEU A 67 -3.78 -4.30 5.73
C LEU A 67 -5.29 -4.21 5.48
N ALA A 68 -5.85 -5.13 4.69
CA ALA A 68 -7.28 -5.16 4.41
C ALA A 68 -8.13 -5.35 5.68
N LEU A 69 -7.69 -6.21 6.61
CA LEU A 69 -8.37 -6.40 7.89
C LEU A 69 -8.32 -5.14 8.75
N LEU A 70 -7.15 -4.52 8.90
CA LEU A 70 -6.99 -3.30 9.69
C LEU A 70 -7.85 -2.16 9.17
N ARG A 71 -7.85 -1.95 7.84
CA ARG A 71 -8.68 -0.95 7.16
C ARG A 71 -10.16 -1.11 7.54
N ARG A 72 -10.70 -2.33 7.37
CA ARG A 72 -12.07 -2.66 7.76
C ARG A 72 -12.32 -2.44 9.26
N ASP A 73 -11.40 -2.87 10.12
CA ASP A 73 -11.59 -2.82 11.58
C ASP A 73 -11.61 -1.38 12.12
N ILE A 74 -10.99 -0.42 11.43
CA ILE A 74 -11.06 1.01 11.77
C ILE A 74 -12.18 1.76 11.02
N GLY A 75 -12.99 1.08 10.22
CA GLY A 75 -14.04 1.69 9.41
C GLY A 75 -13.54 2.40 8.14
N ASP A 76 -12.29 2.17 7.74
CA ASP A 76 -11.80 2.50 6.40
C ASP A 76 -12.17 1.35 5.44
N ASP A 77 -13.45 1.25 5.10
CA ASP A 77 -14.00 0.21 4.23
C ASP A 77 -14.11 0.63 2.76
N GLY A 78 -13.51 1.78 2.41
CA GLY A 78 -13.58 2.35 1.07
C GLY A 78 -14.89 3.08 0.73
N SER A 79 -15.88 3.10 1.63
CA SER A 79 -17.17 3.76 1.37
C SER A 79 -17.08 5.29 1.35
N HIS A 80 -16.06 5.87 2.00
CA HIS A 80 -15.90 7.33 2.11
C HIS A 80 -15.49 7.99 0.78
N TYR A 81 -14.68 7.31 -0.04
CA TYR A 81 -14.18 7.82 -1.32
C TYR A 81 -14.26 6.75 -2.41
N PRO A 82 -15.47 6.38 -2.86
CA PRO A 82 -15.69 5.24 -3.75
C PRO A 82 -15.13 5.44 -5.17
N ALA A 83 -14.75 6.66 -5.54
CA ALA A 83 -14.04 6.92 -6.80
C ALA A 83 -12.56 6.51 -6.72
N CYS A 84 -11.92 6.68 -5.56
CA CYS A 84 -10.52 6.31 -5.33
C CYS A 84 -10.34 4.79 -5.20
N GLU A 85 -11.32 4.09 -4.64
CA GLU A 85 -11.28 2.63 -4.46
C GLU A 85 -11.49 1.84 -5.77
N LYS A 86 -11.88 2.50 -6.87
CA LYS A 86 -12.08 1.87 -8.18
C LYS A 86 -10.81 1.78 -9.02
N VAL A 87 -9.70 2.35 -8.53
CA VAL A 87 -8.43 2.47 -9.27
C VAL A 87 -7.64 1.16 -9.23
#